data_AF-A0A2M7XKA0-F1
#
_entry.id   AF-A0A2M7XKA0-F1
#
_cell.length_a   1.000
_cell.length_b   1.000
_cell.length_c   1.000
_cell.angle_alpha   90.00
_cell.angle_beta   90.00
_cell.angle_gamma   90.00
#
_symmetry.space_group_name_H-M   'P 1'
#
loop_
_entity.id
_entity.type
_entity.pdbx_description
1 polymer ?
#
loop_
_entity_poly.entity_id
_entity_poly.type
_entity_poly.pdbx_seq_one_letter_code
_entity_poly.pdbx_strand_id
1 'polypeptide(L)'
;MKKELKKLVEKNKFLFWDCKTYGLDESAIVERFLNYAEMDQIRDLIKILGYDRMREIFKGQIVKTRLNYVEPAVVNLFISYFKLKNEIPYRDTIERAKKSAFFYQTI
;
A
#
# COMPACT_ATOMS: atom_id res chain seq x y z
N MET A 1 -4.78 8.32 15.21
CA MET A 1 -5.49 7.36 14.33
C MET A 1 -6.97 7.33 14.68
N LYS A 2 -7.87 7.36 13.67
CA LYS A 2 -9.33 7.20 13.85
C LYS A 2 -9.65 5.91 14.61
N LYS A 3 -10.68 5.92 15.48
CA LYS A 3 -11.06 4.75 16.30
C LYS A 3 -11.39 3.51 15.45
N GLU A 4 -12.05 3.70 14.31
CA GLU A 4 -12.41 2.64 13.37
C GLU A 4 -11.19 2.04 12.69
N LEU A 5 -10.24 2.89 12.26
CA LEU A 5 -8.99 2.43 11.67
C LEU A 5 -8.19 1.57 12.65
N LYS A 6 -8.13 1.99 13.92
CA LYS A 6 -7.51 1.20 14.99
C LYS A 6 -8.18 -0.19 15.11
N LYS A 7 -9.52 -0.25 15.14
CA LYS A 7 -10.25 -1.52 15.19
C LYS A 7 -9.96 -2.40 13.96
N LEU A 8 -9.87 -1.81 12.78
CA LEU A 8 -9.54 -2.53 11.55
C LEU A 8 -8.12 -3.11 11.60
N VAL A 9 -7.13 -2.34 12.07
CA VAL A 9 -5.76 -2.83 12.26
C VAL A 9 -5.72 -3.97 13.26
N GLU A 10 -6.39 -3.85 14.41
CA GLU A 10 -6.43 -4.92 15.41
C GLU A 10 -7.12 -6.20 14.91
N LYS A 11 -8.22 -6.06 14.16
CA LYS A 11 -8.91 -7.20 13.51
C LYS A 11 -7.99 -7.92 12.52
N ASN A 12 -7.12 -7.18 11.84
CA ASN A 12 -6.22 -7.69 10.81
C ASN A 12 -4.75 -7.67 11.27
N LYS A 13 -4.49 -7.81 12.57
CA LYS A 13 -3.13 -7.71 13.16
C LYS A 13 -2.13 -8.69 12.56
N PHE A 14 -2.61 -9.80 12.00
CA PHE A 14 -1.78 -10.81 11.34
C PHE A 14 -1.08 -10.27 10.09
N LEU A 15 -1.55 -9.17 9.48
CA LEU A 15 -0.87 -8.49 8.36
C LEU A 15 0.43 -7.79 8.78
N PHE A 16 0.64 -7.62 10.09
CA PHE A 16 1.76 -6.89 10.71
C PHE A 16 2.65 -7.85 11.52
N TRP A 17 2.99 -9.02 10.95
CA TRP A 17 3.73 -10.08 11.65
C TRP A 17 5.15 -9.68 12.11
N ASP A 18 5.71 -8.62 11.53
CA ASP A 18 7.09 -8.15 11.74
C ASP A 18 7.17 -6.87 12.57
N CYS A 19 6.04 -6.27 12.97
CA CYS A 19 6.05 -5.00 13.69
C CYS A 19 4.90 -4.89 14.70
N LYS A 20 4.97 -3.86 15.55
CA LYS A 20 3.95 -3.59 16.55
C LYS A 20 2.83 -2.74 15.93
N THR A 21 1.57 -3.03 16.27
CA THR A 21 0.40 -2.35 15.68
C THR A 21 0.07 -0.98 16.30
N TYR A 22 0.75 -0.58 17.38
CA TYR A 22 0.54 0.72 18.02
C TYR A 22 1.41 1.81 17.39
N GLY A 23 0.85 3.02 17.23
CA GLY A 23 1.58 4.18 16.73
C GLY A 23 1.84 4.19 15.22
N LEU A 24 1.27 3.23 14.47
CA LEU A 24 1.37 3.23 13.01
C LEU A 24 0.69 4.46 12.39
N ASP A 25 1.35 5.06 11.41
CA ASP A 25 0.76 6.10 10.58
C ASP A 25 -0.13 5.50 9.48
N GLU A 26 -0.97 6.35 8.85
CA GLU A 26 -1.87 5.91 7.78
C GLU A 26 -1.11 5.34 6.57
N SER A 27 0.10 5.83 6.31
CA SER A 27 0.92 5.40 5.18
C SER A 27 1.36 3.95 5.35
N ALA A 28 1.92 3.59 6.51
CA ALA A 28 2.32 2.23 6.85
C ALA A 28 1.13 1.27 6.82
N ILE A 29 -0.04 1.71 7.29
CA ILE A 29 -1.27 0.92 7.25
C ILE A 29 -1.71 0.65 5.81
N VAL A 30 -1.76 1.69 4.96
CA VAL A 30 -2.11 1.54 3.54
C VAL A 30 -1.12 0.62 2.83
N GLU A 31 0.18 0.82 3.02
CA GLU A 31 1.21 -0.03 2.43
C GLU A 31 1.02 -1.50 2.80
N ARG A 32 0.80 -1.79 4.10
CA ARG A 32 0.59 -3.15 4.59
C ARG A 32 -0.67 -3.80 4.04
N PHE A 33 -1.79 -3.08 4.03
CA PHE A 33 -3.04 -3.61 3.48
C PHE A 33 -2.93 -3.87 1.99
N LEU A 34 -2.34 -2.96 1.22
CA LEU A 34 -2.20 -3.13 -0.22
C LEU A 34 -1.25 -4.28 -0.59
N ASN A 35 -0.26 -4.59 0.23
CA ASN A 35 0.67 -5.70 0.00
C ASN A 35 0.07 -7.08 0.36
N TYR A 36 -0.68 -7.17 1.46
CA TYR A 36 -0.93 -8.47 2.11
C TYR A 36 -2.39 -8.76 2.44
N ALA A 37 -3.29 -7.79 2.30
CA ALA A 37 -4.69 -7.99 2.66
C ALA A 37 -5.50 -8.54 1.48
N GLU A 38 -6.55 -9.27 1.82
CA GLU A 38 -7.60 -9.66 0.90
C GLU A 38 -8.44 -8.45 0.46
N MET A 39 -9.06 -8.55 -0.72
CA MET A 39 -9.80 -7.43 -1.32
C MET A 39 -10.92 -6.89 -0.42
N ASP A 40 -11.59 -7.72 0.39
CA ASP A 40 -12.61 -7.27 1.33
C ASP A 40 -12.04 -6.41 2.47
N GLN A 41 -10.85 -6.76 2.97
CA GLN A 41 -10.15 -5.95 3.98
C GLN A 41 -9.69 -4.61 3.39
N ILE A 42 -9.28 -4.60 2.12
CA ILE A 42 -8.93 -3.37 1.39
C ILE A 42 -10.17 -2.48 1.20
N ARG A 43 -11.33 -3.06 0.86
CA ARG A 43 -12.60 -2.32 0.77
C ARG A 43 -12.97 -1.68 2.10
N ASP A 44 -12.78 -2.40 3.21
CA ASP A 44 -13.03 -1.84 4.54
C ASP A 44 -12.08 -0.70 4.87
N LEU A 45 -10.80 -0.79 4.46
CA LEU A 45 -9.85 0.32 4.61
C LEU A 45 -10.29 1.56 3.80
N ILE A 46 -10.73 1.36 2.55
CA ILE A 46 -11.24 2.44 1.69
C ILE A 46 -12.47 3.11 2.31
N LYS A 47 -13.39 2.35 2.94
CA LYS A 47 -14.56 2.94 3.63
C LYS A 47 -14.15 3.86 4.79
N ILE A 48 -13.06 3.55 5.49
CA ILE A 48 -12.61 4.32 6.67
C ILE A 48 -11.76 5.54 6.29
N LEU A 49 -10.85 5.38 5.33
CA LEU A 49 -9.95 6.45 4.89
C LEU A 49 -10.59 7.36 3.84
N GLY A 50 -11.44 6.79 2.99
CA GLY A 50 -11.93 7.42 1.77
C GLY A 50 -11.01 7.11 0.58
N TYR A 51 -11.62 7.08 -0.61
CA TYR A 51 -10.92 6.80 -1.86
C TYR A 51 -9.79 7.80 -2.12
N ASP A 52 -10.07 9.10 -2.01
CA ASP A 52 -9.10 10.16 -2.34
C ASP A 52 -7.90 10.13 -1.39
N ARG A 53 -8.14 9.96 -0.09
CA ARG A 53 -7.06 9.89 0.90
C ARG A 53 -6.14 8.70 0.66
N MET A 54 -6.73 7.52 0.41
CA MET A 54 -5.94 6.31 0.14
C MET A 54 -5.18 6.42 -1.19
N ARG A 55 -5.79 7.05 -2.19
CA ARG A 55 -5.16 7.37 -3.48
C ARG A 55 -3.96 8.29 -3.32
N GLU A 56 -4.08 9.37 -2.54
CA GLU A 56 -2.98 10.30 -2.26
C GLU A 56 -1.82 9.63 -1.55
N ILE A 57 -2.10 8.84 -0.53
CA ILE A 57 -1.08 8.07 0.20
C ILE A 57 -0.35 7.13 -0.77
N PHE A 58 -1.10 6.33 -1.53
CA PHE A 58 -0.54 5.40 -2.51
C PHE A 58 0.32 6.12 -3.56
N LYS A 59 -0.20 7.22 -4.15
CA LYS A 59 0.54 8.05 -5.11
C LYS A 59 1.85 8.55 -4.50
N GLY A 60 1.79 9.07 -3.27
CA GLY A 60 2.95 9.56 -2.53
C GLY A 60 3.99 8.47 -2.21
N GLN A 61 3.57 7.22 -2.06
CA GLN A 61 4.46 6.08 -1.87
C GLN A 61 5.17 5.70 -3.18
N ILE A 62 4.44 5.63 -4.30
CA ILE A 62 4.98 5.12 -5.58
C ILE A 62 5.87 6.11 -6.35
N VAL A 63 5.78 7.41 -6.05
CA VAL A 63 6.66 8.42 -6.65
C VAL A 63 8.04 8.48 -5.99
N LYS A 64 8.23 7.83 -4.84
CA LYS A 64 9.52 7.78 -4.15
C LYS A 64 10.52 6.89 -4.89
N THR A 65 11.80 7.11 -4.61
CA THR A 65 12.91 6.33 -5.16
C THR A 65 12.86 4.86 -4.73
N ARG A 66 12.52 4.61 -3.45
CA ARG A 66 12.36 3.26 -2.88
C ARG A 66 10.88 2.93 -2.75
N LEU A 67 10.51 1.75 -3.22
CA LEU A 67 9.16 1.21 -3.16
C LEU A 67 9.13 0.03 -2.20
N ASN A 68 8.26 0.09 -1.21
CA ASN A 68 8.09 -0.98 -0.21
C ASN A 68 6.97 -1.96 -0.61
N TYR A 69 6.58 -1.96 -1.89
CA TYR A 69 5.64 -2.94 -2.43
C TYR A 69 6.41 -4.20 -2.83
N VAL A 70 5.97 -5.35 -2.33
CA VAL A 70 6.66 -6.63 -2.56
C VAL A 70 6.59 -7.02 -4.02
N GLU A 71 5.40 -6.91 -4.61
CA GLU A 71 5.14 -7.38 -5.97
C GLU A 71 4.86 -6.21 -6.92
N PRO A 72 5.50 -6.14 -8.11
CA PRO A 72 5.22 -5.11 -9.11
C PRO A 72 3.77 -5.14 -9.60
N ALA A 73 3.13 -6.32 -9.54
CA ALA A 73 1.73 -6.51 -9.88
C ALA A 73 0.79 -5.72 -8.96
N VAL A 74 1.10 -5.63 -7.65
CA VAL A 74 0.34 -4.83 -6.67
C VAL A 74 0.39 -3.36 -7.08
N VAL A 75 1.58 -2.85 -7.38
CA VAL A 75 1.77 -1.46 -7.84
C VAL A 75 0.96 -1.19 -9.10
N ASN A 76 1.04 -2.08 -10.10
CA ASN A 76 0.32 -1.92 -11.36
C ASN A 76 -1.22 -1.97 -11.19
N LEU A 77 -1.70 -2.88 -10.35
CA LEU A 77 -3.12 -3.02 -10.01
C LEU A 77 -3.65 -1.71 -9.40
N PHE A 78 -2.99 -1.20 -8.36
CA PHE A 78 -3.47 -0.01 -7.66
C PHE A 78 -3.23 1.29 -8.45
N ILE A 79 -2.22 1.37 -9.32
CA ILE A 79 -2.12 2.45 -10.32
C ILE A 79 -3.35 2.47 -11.22
N SER A 80 -3.81 1.30 -11.68
CA SER A 80 -4.98 1.19 -12.54
C SER A 80 -6.28 1.52 -11.80
N TYR A 81 -6.44 0.99 -10.57
CA TYR A 81 -7.58 1.26 -9.69
C TYR A 81 -7.72 2.76 -9.36
N PHE A 82 -6.60 3.43 -9.07
CA PHE A 82 -6.57 4.86 -8.75
C PHE A 82 -6.43 5.79 -9.96
N LYS A 83 -6.43 5.23 -11.18
CA LYS A 83 -6.31 5.94 -12.46
C LYS A 83 -5.08 6.87 -12.53
N LEU A 84 -3.94 6.42 -12.00
CA LEU A 84 -2.74 7.25 -11.83
C LEU A 84 -1.80 7.28 -13.04
N LYS A 85 -2.05 6.50 -14.10
CA LYS A 85 -1.11 6.32 -15.22
C LYS A 85 -0.61 7.63 -15.86
N ASN A 86 -1.46 8.66 -15.91
CA ASN A 86 -1.12 9.96 -16.52
C ASN A 86 -0.59 10.99 -15.51
N GLU A 87 -0.49 10.63 -14.23
CA GLU A 87 -0.14 11.55 -13.14
C GLU A 87 1.20 11.22 -12.46
N ILE A 88 1.87 10.17 -12.93
CA ILE A 88 3.14 9.68 -12.42
C ILE A 88 4.02 9.25 -13.60
N PRO A 89 5.35 9.16 -13.44
CA PRO A 89 6.22 8.53 -14.42
C PRO A 89 5.98 7.01 -14.43
N TYR A 90 4.91 6.57 -15.09
CA TYR A 90 4.37 5.20 -14.98
C TYR A 90 5.40 4.12 -15.32
N ARG A 91 6.08 4.25 -16.47
CA ARG A 91 7.09 3.26 -16.92
C ARG A 91 8.22 3.13 -15.90
N ASP A 92 8.79 4.26 -15.47
CA ASP A 92 9.87 4.26 -14.48
C ASP A 92 9.41 3.70 -13.14
N THR A 93 8.16 3.93 -12.76
CA THR A 93 7.59 3.42 -11.51
C THR A 93 7.48 1.90 -11.51
N ILE A 94 7.05 1.30 -12.62
CA ILE A 94 7.02 -0.16 -12.78
C ILE A 94 8.43 -0.74 -12.79
N GLU A 95 9.39 -0.08 -13.45
CA GLU A 95 10.79 -0.53 -13.43
C GLU A 95 11.41 -0.44 -12.03
N ARG A 96 11.12 0.61 -11.26
CA ARG A 96 11.53 0.69 -9.84
C ARG A 96 10.90 -0.43 -9.00
N ALA A 97 9.64 -0.78 -9.26
CA ALA A 97 8.95 -1.84 -8.52
C ALA A 97 9.58 -3.21 -8.80
N LYS A 98 9.89 -3.51 -10.07
CA LYS A 98 10.61 -4.73 -10.46
C LYS A 98 11.98 -4.83 -9.79
N LYS A 99 12.74 -3.73 -9.76
CA LYS A 99 14.05 -3.69 -9.07
C LYS A 99 13.91 -3.95 -7.58
N SER A 100 12.87 -3.39 -6.94
CA SER A 100 12.58 -3.64 -5.53
C SER A 100 12.27 -5.13 -5.29
N ALA A 101 11.39 -5.72 -6.09
CA ALA A 101 11.03 -7.13 -5.99
C ALA A 101 12.22 -8.09 -6.23
N PHE A 102 13.08 -7.78 -7.21
CA PHE A 102 14.29 -8.56 -7.46
C PHE A 102 15.22 -8.60 -6.23
N PHE A 103 15.36 -7.47 -5.52
CA PHE A 103 16.14 -7.43 -4.29
C PHE A 103 15.61 -8.42 -3.24
N TYR A 104 14.29 -8.56 -3.10
CA TYR A 104 13.68 -9.52 -2.17
C TYR A 104 13.82 -11.00 -2.60
N GLN A 105 14.05 -11.28 -3.89
CA GLN A 105 14.26 -12.65 -4.38
C GLN A 105 15.71 -13.14 -4.22
N THR A 106 16.65 -12.23 -3.94
CA THR A 106 18.09 -12.52 -3.85
C THR A 106 18.62 -12.68 -2.42
N ILE A 107 17.74 -12.63 -1.41
CA ILE A 107 18.03 -12.78 0.03
C ILE A 107 17.22 -13.93 0.60
#